data_AF-A0A2V6WDA0-F1
#
_entry.id   AF-A0A2V6WDA0-F1
#
_cell.length_a   1.000
_cell.length_b   1.000
_cell.length_c   1.000
_cell.angle_alpha   90.00
_cell.angle_beta   90.00
_cell.angle_gamma   90.00
#
_symmetry.space_group_name_H-M   'P 1'
#
loop_
_entity.id
_entity.type
_entity.pdbx_description
1 polymer ?
#
loop_
_entity_poly.entity_id
_entity_poly.type
_entity_poly.pdbx_seq_one_letter_code
_entity_poly.pdbx_strand_id
1 'polypeptide(L)'
;MMALTGHNITMSKRTWSRLPKDIQNVFRDQSAKTMQDYLAWVGDFEKKAAENIKEKGGTFKPFPADELKKWKAASPDFLDSWEKATAAATKDAETPKKVAARWRQLLAK
;
A
#
# COMPACT_ATOMS: atom_id res chain seq x y z
N MET A 1 13.60 3.33 -5.47
CA MET A 1 12.24 3.70 -5.91
C MET A 1 11.26 2.97 -5.02
N MET A 2 10.39 3.72 -4.33
CA MET A 2 9.37 3.19 -3.43
C MET A 2 8.02 3.41 -4.10
N ALA A 3 7.23 2.34 -4.24
CA ALA A 3 5.82 2.44 -4.60
C ALA A 3 5.00 2.05 -3.37
N LEU A 4 4.24 3.00 -2.86
CA LEU A 4 3.28 2.76 -1.77
C LEU A 4 1.91 2.65 -2.42
N THR A 5 1.32 1.46 -2.38
CA THR A 5 -0.06 1.24 -2.80
C THR A 5 -0.88 0.84 -1.58
N GLY A 6 -2.08 1.40 -1.47
CA GLY A 6 -2.96 1.14 -0.34
C GLY A 6 -4.40 1.29 -0.78
N HIS A 7 -5.20 0.27 -0.50
CA HIS A 7 -6.64 0.30 -0.69
C HIS A 7 -7.31 0.46 0.67
N ASN A 8 -8.07 1.54 0.84
CA ASN A 8 -8.80 1.80 2.07
C ASN A 8 -10.26 1.40 1.88
N ILE A 9 -10.72 0.43 2.68
CA ILE A 9 -12.15 0.15 2.81
C ILE A 9 -12.66 0.99 3.98
N THR A 10 -13.55 1.93 3.70
CA THR A 10 -14.02 2.90 4.69
C THR A 10 -15.54 2.94 4.78
N MET A 11 -16.04 3.31 5.97
CA MET A 11 -17.47 3.52 6.22
C MET A 11 -17.66 4.85 6.94
N SER A 12 -18.72 5.57 6.58
CA SER A 12 -19.05 6.83 7.25
C SER A 12 -19.34 6.61 8.74
N LYS A 13 -18.88 7.54 9.58
CA LYS A 13 -19.10 7.49 11.03
C LYS A 13 -20.58 7.41 11.40
N ARG A 14 -21.44 8.11 10.65
CA ARG A 14 -22.90 8.09 10.81
C ARG A 14 -23.48 6.69 10.60
N THR A 15 -22.99 5.96 9.60
CA THR A 15 -23.47 4.60 9.33
C THR A 15 -22.97 3.66 10.42
N TRP A 16 -21.68 3.74 10.75
CA TRP A 16 -21.09 2.97 11.84
C TRP A 16 -21.84 3.09 13.16
N SER A 17 -22.18 4.32 13.57
CA SER A 17 -22.86 4.59 14.84
C SER A 17 -24.30 4.06 14.90
N ARG A 18 -24.91 3.78 13.75
CA ARG A 18 -26.28 3.25 13.67
C ARG A 18 -26.32 1.72 13.63
N LEU A 19 -25.18 1.06 13.46
CA LEU A 19 -25.12 -0.39 13.50
C LEU A 19 -25.28 -0.90 14.95
N PRO A 20 -26.07 -1.97 15.16
CA PRO A 20 -26.07 -2.72 16.42
C PRO A 20 -24.66 -3.17 16.84
N LYS A 21 -24.46 -3.35 18.15
CA LYS A 21 -23.12 -3.58 18.72
C LYS A 21 -22.50 -4.90 18.26
N ASP A 22 -23.31 -5.95 18.16
CA ASP A 22 -22.95 -7.25 17.60
C ASP A 22 -22.47 -7.11 16.15
N ILE A 23 -23.15 -6.33 15.32
CA ILE A 23 -22.75 -6.09 13.93
C ILE A 23 -21.45 -5.27 13.86
N GLN A 24 -21.27 -4.25 14.71
CA GLN A 24 -19.99 -3.54 14.82
C GLN A 24 -18.85 -4.50 15.17
N ASN A 25 -19.08 -5.46 16.08
CA ASN A 25 -18.06 -6.44 16.45
C ASN A 25 -17.70 -7.35 15.27
N VAL A 26 -18.68 -7.79 14.47
CA VAL A 26 -18.41 -8.54 13.23
C VAL A 26 -17.55 -7.73 12.27
N PHE A 27 -17.87 -6.46 12.01
CA PHE A 27 -17.05 -5.61 11.15
C PHE A 27 -15.62 -5.46 11.66
N ARG A 28 -15.41 -5.33 12.98
CA ARG A 28 -14.06 -5.24 13.57
C ARG A 28 -13.29 -6.53 13.39
N ASP A 29 -13.90 -7.67 13.70
CA ASP A 29 -13.31 -9.00 13.54
C ASP A 29 -12.88 -9.23 12.08
N GLN A 30 -13.77 -8.98 11.14
CA GLN A 30 -13.47 -9.16 9.71
C GLN A 30 -12.42 -8.16 9.23
N SER A 31 -12.48 -6.90 9.64
CA SER A 31 -11.47 -5.89 9.25
C SER A 31 -10.04 -6.26 9.67
N ALA A 32 -9.88 -7.00 10.78
CA ALA A 32 -8.57 -7.48 11.23
C ALA A 32 -8.03 -8.64 10.38
N LYS A 33 -8.92 -9.44 9.77
CA LYS A 33 -8.57 -10.63 8.98
C LYS A 33 -8.44 -10.32 7.49
N THR A 34 -9.38 -9.54 6.95
CA THR A 34 -9.53 -9.31 5.51
C THR A 34 -8.29 -8.73 4.85
N MET A 35 -7.44 -7.97 5.56
CA MET A 35 -6.22 -7.44 4.95
C MET A 35 -5.25 -8.55 4.52
N GLN A 36 -5.13 -9.63 5.30
CA GLN A 36 -4.27 -10.76 4.93
C GLN A 36 -4.86 -11.52 3.74
N ASP A 37 -6.15 -11.81 3.78
CA ASP A 37 -6.86 -12.49 2.69
C ASP A 37 -6.82 -11.68 1.39
N TYR A 38 -6.96 -10.36 1.49
CA TYR A 38 -6.88 -9.44 0.36
C TYR A 38 -5.49 -9.48 -0.30
N LEU A 39 -4.41 -9.44 0.49
CA LEU A 39 -3.05 -9.50 -0.05
C LEU A 39 -2.77 -10.84 -0.74
N ALA A 40 -3.25 -11.95 -0.18
CA ALA A 40 -3.14 -13.25 -0.81
C ALA A 40 -3.90 -13.28 -2.15
N TRP A 41 -5.14 -12.79 -2.15
CA TRP A 41 -5.96 -12.69 -3.36
C TRP A 41 -5.33 -11.81 -4.44
N VAL A 42 -4.71 -10.67 -4.09
CA VAL A 42 -4.01 -9.80 -5.05
C VAL A 42 -2.88 -10.56 -5.74
N GLY A 43 -2.07 -11.32 -4.99
CA GLY A 43 -0.98 -12.12 -5.57
C GLY A 43 -1.48 -13.17 -6.57
N ASP A 44 -2.54 -13.90 -6.21
CA ASP A 44 -3.17 -14.88 -7.09
C ASP A 44 -3.79 -14.23 -8.33
N PHE A 45 -4.45 -13.08 -8.14
CA PHE A 45 -5.05 -12.31 -9.22
C PHE A 45 -3.99 -11.81 -10.22
N GLU A 46 -2.89 -11.23 -9.72
CA GLU A 46 -1.79 -10.74 -10.56
C GLU A 46 -1.13 -11.87 -11.34
N LYS A 47 -0.92 -13.04 -10.72
CA LYS A 47 -0.41 -14.23 -11.39
C LYS A 47 -1.33 -14.65 -12.55
N LYS A 48 -2.64 -14.77 -12.29
CA LYS A 48 -3.63 -15.12 -13.30
C LYS A 48 -3.72 -14.07 -14.41
N ALA A 49 -3.61 -12.79 -14.06
CA ALA A 49 -3.58 -11.71 -15.04
C ALA A 49 -2.36 -11.83 -15.97
N ALA A 50 -1.18 -12.15 -15.42
CA ALA A 50 0.02 -12.37 -16.22
C ALA A 50 -0.11 -13.57 -17.16
N GLU A 51 -0.70 -14.67 -16.70
CA GLU A 51 -1.01 -15.86 -17.51
C GLU A 51 -1.95 -15.51 -18.67
N ASN A 52 -3.08 -14.84 -18.38
CA ASN A 52 -4.04 -14.41 -19.40
C ASN A 52 -3.43 -13.46 -20.44
N ILE A 53 -2.54 -12.55 -20.03
CA ILE A 53 -1.84 -11.64 -20.96
C ILE A 53 -0.97 -12.45 -21.93
N LYS A 54 -0.24 -13.47 -21.45
CA LYS A 54 0.57 -14.34 -22.32
C LYS A 54 -0.29 -15.13 -23.30
N GLU A 55 -1.40 -15.70 -22.83
CA GLU A 55 -2.33 -16.47 -23.67
C GLU A 55 -2.91 -15.62 -24.82
N LYS A 56 -3.12 -14.32 -24.57
CA LYS A 56 -3.59 -13.36 -25.56
C LYS A 56 -2.47 -12.77 -26.44
N GLY A 57 -1.28 -13.35 -26.41
CA GLY A 57 -0.13 -12.93 -27.22
C GLY A 57 0.67 -11.75 -26.64
N GLY A 58 0.41 -11.36 -25.40
CA GLY A 58 1.16 -10.31 -24.71
C GLY A 58 2.57 -10.76 -24.32
N THR A 59 3.54 -9.86 -24.48
CA THR A 59 4.96 -10.12 -24.15
C THR A 59 5.39 -9.34 -22.91
N PHE A 60 6.03 -10.00 -21.96
CA PHE A 60 6.65 -9.35 -20.80
C PHE A 60 8.12 -9.07 -21.10
N LYS A 61 8.50 -7.80 -21.14
CA LYS A 61 9.89 -7.38 -21.31
C LYS A 61 10.45 -6.99 -19.95
N PRO A 62 11.51 -7.66 -19.46
CA PRO A 62 12.13 -7.27 -18.20
C PRO A 62 12.71 -5.86 -18.32
N PHE A 63 12.58 -5.06 -17.27
CA PHE A 63 13.18 -3.74 -17.23
C PHE A 63 14.71 -3.88 -17.13
N PRO A 64 15.52 -3.21 -17.98
CA PRO A 64 16.98 -3.38 -17.95
C PRO A 64 17.59 -2.99 -16.61
N ALA A 65 18.51 -3.80 -16.09
CA ALA A 65 19.09 -3.59 -14.77
C ALA A 65 19.88 -2.27 -14.66
N ASP A 66 20.63 -1.90 -15.71
CA ASP A 66 21.40 -0.66 -15.74
C ASP A 66 20.50 0.57 -15.76
N GLU A 67 19.41 0.51 -16.53
CA GLU A 67 18.39 1.57 -16.51
C GLU A 67 17.72 1.63 -15.14
N LEU A 68 17.42 0.49 -14.51
CA LEU A 68 16.83 0.47 -13.16
C LEU A 68 17.75 1.14 -12.15
N LYS A 69 19.06 0.90 -12.27
CA LYS A 69 20.08 1.53 -11.43
C LYS A 69 20.12 3.04 -11.62
N LYS A 70 20.11 3.53 -12.87
CA LYS A 70 20.02 4.97 -13.18
C LYS A 70 18.77 5.59 -12.58
N TRP A 71 17.61 4.96 -12.78
CA TRP A 71 16.34 5.43 -12.25
C TRP A 71 16.32 5.46 -10.73
N LYS A 72 16.85 4.43 -10.06
CA LYS A 72 16.98 4.40 -8.60
C LYS A 72 17.88 5.52 -8.08
N ALA A 73 18.99 5.81 -8.76
CA ALA A 73 19.92 6.87 -8.38
C ALA A 73 19.34 8.28 -8.62
N ALA A 74 18.54 8.46 -9.67
CA ALA A 74 17.90 9.73 -9.98
C ALA A 74 16.59 9.98 -9.20
N SER A 75 15.99 8.93 -8.62
CA SER A 75 14.75 9.04 -7.87
C SER A 75 14.98 9.80 -6.55
N PRO A 76 14.22 10.87 -6.26
CA PRO A 76 14.30 11.52 -4.96
C PRO A 76 13.76 10.61 -3.84
N ASP A 77 14.09 10.92 -2.59
CA ASP A 77 13.46 10.28 -1.44
C ASP A 77 12.04 10.85 -1.28
N PHE A 78 11.08 10.21 -1.95
CA PHE A 78 9.67 10.55 -1.85
C PHE A 78 9.10 10.32 -0.44
N LEU A 79 9.69 9.42 0.37
CA LEU A 79 9.23 9.17 1.73
C LEU A 79 9.65 10.31 2.67
N ASP A 80 10.88 10.80 2.55
CA ASP A 80 11.32 12.03 3.22
C ASP A 80 10.49 13.24 2.80
N SER A 81 10.19 13.35 1.51
CA SER A 81 9.36 14.43 0.96
C SER A 81 7.94 14.39 1.55
N TRP A 82 7.34 13.20 1.63
CA TRP A 82 6.04 12.98 2.27
C TRP A 82 6.08 13.30 3.78
N GLU A 83 7.13 12.87 4.49
CA GLU A 83 7.31 13.12 5.91
C GLU A 83 7.28 14.62 6.21
N LYS A 84 8.10 15.41 5.51
CA LYS A 84 8.20 16.86 5.67
C LYS A 84 6.90 17.58 5.31
N ALA A 85 6.29 17.22 4.19
CA ALA A 85 5.04 17.84 3.73
C ALA A 85 3.89 17.57 4.71
N THR A 86 3.80 16.34 5.23
CA THR A 86 2.77 15.95 6.21
C THR A 86 2.97 16.68 7.53
N ALA A 87 4.21 16.80 8.00
CA ALA A 87 4.52 17.54 9.22
C ALA A 87 4.11 19.01 9.12
N ALA A 88 4.42 19.66 7.98
CA ALA A 88 4.03 21.05 7.74
C ALA A 88 2.51 21.23 7.67
N ALA A 89 1.80 20.34 6.98
CA ALA A 89 0.35 20.42 6.81
C ALA A 89 -0.43 20.17 8.10
N THR A 90 0.05 19.24 8.94
CA THR A 90 -0.64 18.82 10.17
C THR A 90 -0.17 19.58 11.42
N LYS A 91 0.97 20.30 11.31
CA LYS A 91 1.70 20.88 12.46
C LYS A 91 2.12 19.82 13.49
N ASP A 92 2.30 18.57 13.04
CA ASP A 92 2.77 17.44 13.83
C ASP A 92 3.98 16.79 13.14
N ALA A 93 5.17 17.01 13.70
CA ALA A 93 6.41 16.43 13.18
C ALA A 93 6.65 14.97 13.63
N GLU A 94 6.01 14.52 14.71
CA GLU A 94 6.34 13.24 15.34
C GLU A 94 5.66 12.06 14.64
N THR A 95 4.38 12.20 14.28
CA THR A 95 3.61 11.15 13.61
C THR A 95 4.19 10.75 12.24
N PRO A 96 4.39 11.67 11.28
CA PRO A 96 4.93 11.31 9.96
C PRO A 96 6.34 10.70 10.06
N LYS A 97 7.18 11.19 10.98
CA LYS A 97 8.51 10.63 11.24
C LYS A 97 8.45 9.17 11.70
N LYS A 98 7.54 8.84 12.62
CA LYS A 98 7.31 7.44 13.07
C LYS A 98 6.85 6.54 11.92
N VAL A 99 5.94 7.03 11.09
CA VAL A 99 5.44 6.30 9.91
C VAL A 99 6.56 6.05 8.90
N ALA A 100 7.35 7.08 8.58
CA ALA A 100 8.48 6.95 7.66
C ALA A 100 9.55 5.99 8.18
N ALA A 101 9.87 6.03 9.49
CA ALA A 101 10.77 5.08 10.11
C ALA A 101 10.26 3.63 9.98
N ARG A 102 8.95 3.40 10.19
CA ARG A 102 8.35 2.07 10.03
C ARG A 102 8.44 1.55 8.59
N TRP A 103 8.18 2.40 7.60
CA TRP A 103 8.32 2.03 6.19
C TRP A 103 9.76 1.66 5.82
N ARG A 104 10.74 2.44 6.27
CA ARG A 104 12.16 2.13 6.06
C ARG A 104 12.55 0.78 6.67
N GLN A 105 12.04 0.45 7.87
CA GLN A 105 12.26 -0.86 8.48
C GLN A 105 11.64 -2.03 7.69
N LEU A 106 10.43 -1.85 7.16
CA LEU A 106 9.73 -2.90 6.40
C LEU A 106 10.43 -3.20 5.07
N LEU A 107 11.09 -2.21 4.47
CA LEU A 107 11.75 -2.30 3.16
C LEU A 107 13.24 -2.64 3.23
N ALA A 108 13.83 -2.70 4.43
CA ALA A 108 15.22 -3.11 4.63
C ALA A 108 15.42 -4.64 4.64
N LYS A 109 14.34 -5.40 4.43
CA LYS A 109 14.35 -6.86 4.25
C LYS A 109 14.35 -7.19 2.77
#